data_AF-A0AAC9LFL6-F1
#
_entry.id   AF-A0AAC9LFL6-F1
#
_cell.length_a   1.000
_cell.length_b   1.000
_cell.length_c   1.000
_cell.angle_alpha   90.00
_cell.angle_beta   90.00
_cell.angle_gamma   90.00
#
_symmetry.space_group_name_H-M   'P 1'
#
loop_
_entity.id
_entity.type
_entity.pdbx_description
1 polymer ?
#
loop_
_entity_poly.entity_id
_entity_poly.type
_entity_poly.pdbx_seq_one_letter_code
_entity_poly.pdbx_strand_id
1 'polypeptide(L)'
;MIDPWEAEAAGSASTAEVSASTRGGGVAFRERMATRRGDRPRMVVTLKADIPGIDPFLADAAHPVSMRGVVSVEGIVSRARVSGTLSLFAEGEREAMSYAMHFVDDDGRRWQLSGVKTVRSRNPLELLIGLTTLRAELSLADAAAGPKETQRFVLSIGARDLVRLGASLRGSGPTSARRLRAVARFGSFFTAATLRRR
;
A
#
# COMPACT_ATOMS: atom_id res chain seq x y z
N MET A 1 -35.86 9.11 -26.47
CA MET A 1 -35.28 10.38 -26.95
C MET A 1 -34.58 10.96 -25.74
N ILE A 2 -33.25 10.79 -25.65
CA ILE A 2 -32.44 11.17 -24.47
C ILE A 2 -32.06 12.64 -24.65
N ASP A 3 -32.26 13.44 -23.61
CA ASP A 3 -32.06 14.89 -23.61
C ASP A 3 -30.57 15.25 -23.79
N PRO A 4 -30.19 16.13 -24.73
CA PRO A 4 -28.80 16.40 -25.07
C PRO A 4 -27.99 17.13 -23.98
N TRP A 5 -28.61 17.57 -22.87
CA TRP A 5 -27.94 18.28 -21.77
C TRP A 5 -27.47 17.37 -20.61
N GLU A 6 -27.95 16.13 -20.49
CA GLU A 6 -27.53 15.20 -19.43
C GLU A 6 -26.14 14.58 -19.69
N ALA A 7 -25.71 14.51 -20.96
CA ALA A 7 -24.41 13.93 -21.33
C ALA A 7 -23.20 14.83 -20.96
N GLU A 8 -23.35 16.16 -20.98
CA GLU A 8 -22.27 17.10 -20.69
C GLU A 8 -22.03 17.29 -19.17
N ALA A 9 -23.09 17.15 -18.36
CA ALA A 9 -22.98 17.22 -16.90
C ALA A 9 -22.22 16.02 -16.32
N ALA A 10 -22.46 14.81 -16.85
CA ALA A 10 -21.75 13.60 -16.42
C ALA A 10 -20.25 13.64 -16.77
N GLY A 11 -19.90 14.17 -17.94
CA GLY A 11 -18.50 14.37 -18.35
C GLY A 11 -17.76 15.42 -17.51
N SER A 12 -18.45 16.49 -17.12
CA SER A 12 -17.89 17.58 -16.32
C SER A 12 -17.70 17.20 -14.85
N ALA A 13 -18.64 16.48 -14.26
CA ALA A 13 -18.53 15.94 -12.90
C ALA A 13 -17.37 14.93 -12.81
N SER A 14 -17.28 14.00 -13.77
CA SER A 14 -16.20 13.02 -13.83
C SER A 14 -14.83 13.68 -14.02
N THR A 15 -14.73 14.71 -14.88
CA THR A 15 -13.47 15.46 -15.08
C THR A 15 -13.08 16.27 -13.85
N ALA A 16 -14.06 16.84 -13.13
CA ALA A 16 -13.84 17.55 -11.88
C ALA A 16 -13.38 16.62 -10.74
N GLU A 17 -13.95 15.43 -10.62
CA GLU A 17 -13.55 14.40 -9.65
C GLU A 17 -12.15 13.84 -9.93
N VAL A 18 -11.83 13.61 -11.21
CA VAL A 18 -10.48 13.22 -11.64
C VAL A 18 -9.48 14.35 -11.37
N SER A 19 -9.85 15.60 -11.60
CA SER A 19 -9.01 16.77 -11.29
C SER A 19 -8.82 16.96 -9.79
N ALA A 20 -9.85 16.67 -8.98
CA ALA A 20 -9.79 16.75 -7.52
C ALA A 20 -8.93 15.62 -6.92
N SER A 21 -9.07 14.39 -7.41
CA SER A 21 -8.28 13.23 -6.94
C SER A 21 -6.81 13.28 -7.35
N THR A 22 -6.45 14.06 -8.37
CA THR A 22 -5.05 14.25 -8.83
C THR A 22 -4.40 15.56 -8.37
N ARG A 23 -5.08 16.32 -7.51
CA ARG A 23 -4.57 17.62 -7.01
C ARG A 23 -3.23 17.48 -6.29
N GLY A 24 -2.38 18.46 -6.53
CA GLY A 24 -1.04 18.54 -5.94
C GLY A 24 0.03 17.66 -6.59
N GLY A 25 -0.35 16.84 -7.58
CA GLY A 25 0.52 15.83 -8.18
C GLY A 25 0.56 14.55 -7.34
N GLY A 26 0.81 13.42 -7.98
CA GLY A 26 0.78 12.11 -7.32
C GLY A 26 2.16 11.56 -7.00
N VAL A 27 2.17 10.40 -6.34
CA VAL A 27 3.39 9.68 -5.97
C VAL A 27 3.16 8.19 -6.23
N ALA A 28 4.14 7.53 -6.85
CA ALA A 28 4.14 6.09 -7.01
C ALA A 28 5.47 5.52 -6.55
N PHE A 29 5.44 4.34 -5.94
CA PHE A 29 6.62 3.58 -5.56
C PHE A 29 6.34 2.09 -5.69
N ARG A 30 7.40 1.28 -5.67
CA ARG A 30 7.33 -0.18 -5.72
C ARG A 30 8.00 -0.75 -4.48
N GLU A 31 7.35 -1.71 -3.88
CA GLU A 31 7.82 -2.41 -2.71
C GLU A 31 7.90 -3.91 -3.00
N ARG A 32 8.93 -4.56 -2.49
CA ARG A 32 9.05 -6.01 -2.50
C ARG A 32 9.38 -6.49 -1.09
N MET A 33 8.62 -7.47 -0.63
CA MET A 33 8.74 -8.09 0.67
C MET A 33 8.78 -9.61 0.51
N ALA A 34 9.55 -10.28 1.34
CA ALA A 34 9.59 -11.73 1.38
C ALA A 34 9.81 -12.24 2.80
N THR A 35 9.40 -13.47 3.08
CA THR A 35 9.85 -14.18 4.28
C THR A 35 11.37 -14.30 4.28
N ARG A 36 11.98 -14.47 5.46
CA ARG A 36 13.44 -14.60 5.55
C ARG A 36 13.90 -15.87 4.86
N ARG A 37 15.16 -15.86 4.42
CA ARG A 37 15.77 -17.03 3.77
C ARG A 37 15.85 -18.17 4.81
N GLY A 38 15.08 -19.24 4.59
CA GLY A 38 14.98 -20.39 5.50
C GLY A 38 13.59 -20.58 6.12
N ASP A 39 12.78 -19.51 6.17
CA ASP A 39 11.41 -19.59 6.70
C ASP A 39 10.49 -20.26 5.69
N ARG A 40 9.73 -21.26 6.15
CA ARG A 40 8.70 -21.97 5.38
C ARG A 40 7.33 -21.84 6.09
N PRO A 41 6.22 -21.73 5.35
CA PRO A 41 6.16 -21.62 3.88
C PRO A 41 6.70 -20.27 3.38
N ARG A 42 7.34 -20.26 2.21
CA ARG A 42 7.90 -19.04 1.64
C ARG A 42 6.80 -18.16 1.05
N MET A 43 6.79 -16.88 1.42
CA MET A 43 5.91 -15.88 0.83
C MET A 43 6.72 -14.73 0.23
N VAL A 44 6.32 -14.30 -0.97
CA VAL A 44 6.89 -13.13 -1.66
C VAL A 44 5.77 -12.25 -2.18
N VAL A 45 5.83 -10.97 -1.84
CA VAL A 45 4.88 -9.96 -2.32
C VAL A 45 5.67 -8.87 -3.04
N THR A 46 5.19 -8.47 -4.21
CA THR A 46 5.71 -7.31 -4.94
C THR A 46 4.55 -6.38 -5.27
N LEU A 47 4.54 -5.19 -4.69
CA LEU A 47 3.47 -4.21 -4.78
C LEU A 47 3.94 -2.95 -5.48
N LYS A 48 3.02 -2.30 -6.19
CA LYS A 48 3.11 -0.93 -6.65
C LYS A 48 2.08 -0.13 -5.87
N ALA A 49 2.55 0.91 -5.21
CA ALA A 49 1.75 1.94 -4.58
C ALA A 49 1.47 3.07 -5.58
N ASP A 50 0.25 3.60 -5.52
CA ASP A 50 -0.18 4.72 -6.35
C ASP A 50 -1.01 5.70 -5.50
N ILE A 51 -0.51 6.93 -5.38
CA ILE A 51 -1.18 8.07 -4.76
C ILE A 51 -1.50 9.03 -5.91
N PRO A 52 -2.76 9.11 -6.37
CA PRO A 52 -3.10 9.94 -7.53
C PRO A 52 -2.86 11.44 -7.31
N GLY A 53 -3.09 11.92 -6.08
CA GLY A 53 -2.90 13.32 -5.69
C GLY A 53 -2.48 13.44 -4.23
N ILE A 54 -1.44 14.23 -3.97
CA ILE A 54 -0.89 14.41 -2.63
C ILE A 54 -1.81 15.24 -1.73
N ASP A 55 -2.59 16.16 -2.29
CA ASP A 55 -3.49 17.00 -1.50
C ASP A 55 -4.65 16.19 -0.87
N PRO A 56 -5.46 15.41 -1.63
CA PRO A 56 -6.50 14.58 -1.02
C PRO A 56 -5.92 13.51 -0.09
N PHE A 57 -4.73 12.97 -0.42
CA PHE A 57 -4.02 12.02 0.43
C PHE A 57 -3.67 12.60 1.80
N LEU A 58 -3.19 13.85 1.87
CA LEU A 58 -2.84 14.49 3.15
C LEU A 58 -4.07 14.95 3.94
N ALA A 59 -5.21 15.13 3.29
CA ALA A 59 -6.46 15.54 3.92
C ALA A 59 -7.21 14.36 4.58
N ASP A 60 -6.99 13.13 4.11
CA ASP A 60 -7.58 11.91 4.66
C ASP A 60 -6.85 11.47 5.93
N ALA A 61 -7.57 11.26 7.04
CA ALA A 61 -6.97 10.87 8.32
C ALA A 61 -6.30 9.49 8.31
N ALA A 62 -6.79 8.56 7.47
CA ALA A 62 -6.22 7.22 7.32
C ALA A 62 -5.12 7.15 6.25
N HIS A 63 -4.94 8.24 5.49
CA HIS A 63 -3.95 8.37 4.42
C HIS A 63 -3.86 7.12 3.53
N PRO A 64 -4.97 6.72 2.88
CA PRO A 64 -5.04 5.48 2.11
C PRO A 64 -4.22 5.58 0.83
N VAL A 65 -3.56 4.48 0.48
CA VAL A 65 -2.74 4.32 -0.72
C VAL A 65 -3.21 3.08 -1.46
N SER A 66 -3.53 3.23 -2.74
CA SER A 66 -3.92 2.08 -3.58
C SER A 66 -2.69 1.23 -3.89
N MET A 67 -2.80 -0.08 -3.64
CA MET A 67 -1.73 -1.04 -3.84
C MET A 67 -2.17 -2.10 -4.85
N ARG A 68 -1.31 -2.40 -5.83
CA ARG A 68 -1.51 -3.49 -6.80
C ARG A 68 -0.21 -4.19 -7.10
N GLY A 69 -0.24 -5.50 -7.33
CA GLY A 69 0.98 -6.25 -7.50
C GLY A 69 0.80 -7.72 -7.76
N VAL A 70 1.81 -8.49 -7.37
CA VAL A 70 1.80 -9.94 -7.42
C VAL A 70 2.21 -10.53 -6.08
N VAL A 71 1.60 -11.67 -5.74
CA VAL A 71 1.90 -12.47 -4.56
C VAL A 71 2.20 -13.91 -4.96
N SER A 72 3.11 -14.54 -4.25
CA SER A 72 3.44 -15.96 -4.35
C SER A 72 3.54 -16.50 -2.94
N VAL A 73 2.82 -17.58 -2.66
CA VAL A 73 2.81 -18.25 -1.35
C VAL A 73 2.99 -19.74 -1.60
N GLU A 74 4.08 -20.28 -1.08
CA GLU A 74 4.38 -21.70 -1.20
C GLU A 74 3.24 -22.55 -0.62
N GLY A 75 2.76 -23.51 -1.41
CA GLY A 75 1.66 -24.41 -1.03
C GLY A 75 0.25 -23.82 -1.18
N ILE A 76 0.11 -22.56 -1.63
CA ILE A 76 -1.20 -21.92 -1.86
C ILE A 76 -1.30 -21.38 -3.28
N VAL A 77 -0.35 -20.54 -3.70
CA VAL A 77 -0.41 -19.91 -5.01
C VAL A 77 0.98 -19.66 -5.57
N SER A 78 1.20 -20.14 -6.79
CA SER A 78 2.48 -19.97 -7.48
C SER A 78 2.73 -18.50 -7.81
N ARG A 79 1.72 -17.81 -8.36
CA ARG A 79 1.74 -16.37 -8.66
C ARG A 79 0.32 -15.82 -8.93
N ALA A 80 -0.22 -15.02 -8.03
CA ALA A 80 -1.50 -14.33 -8.22
C ALA A 80 -1.35 -12.81 -8.30
N ARG A 81 -2.30 -12.17 -8.99
CA ARG A 81 -2.49 -10.72 -8.90
C ARG A 81 -3.09 -10.40 -7.53
N VAL A 82 -2.54 -9.39 -6.88
CA VAL A 82 -3.01 -8.92 -5.57
C VAL A 82 -3.31 -7.43 -5.64
N SER A 83 -4.38 -7.00 -5.00
CA SER A 83 -4.78 -5.59 -4.93
C SER A 83 -5.43 -5.26 -3.60
N GLY A 84 -5.34 -4.00 -3.20
CA GLY A 84 -5.94 -3.54 -1.96
C GLY A 84 -5.41 -2.17 -1.56
N THR A 85 -5.38 -1.93 -0.25
CA THR A 85 -5.07 -0.63 0.32
C THR A 85 -3.99 -0.75 1.38
N LEU A 86 -3.14 0.28 1.41
CA LEU A 86 -2.21 0.56 2.50
C LEU A 86 -2.69 1.83 3.19
N SER A 87 -2.98 1.78 4.48
CA SER A 87 -3.26 2.97 5.28
C SER A 87 -2.01 3.39 6.03
N LEU A 88 -1.56 4.63 5.83
CA LEU A 88 -0.45 5.22 6.57
C LEU A 88 -1.03 5.79 7.87
N PHE A 89 -0.58 5.27 9.01
CA PHE A 89 -1.05 5.67 10.35
C PHE A 89 -2.49 5.25 10.65
N ALA A 90 -2.79 3.95 10.51
CA ALA A 90 -4.04 3.38 10.99
C ALA A 90 -4.30 3.74 12.47
N GLU A 91 -5.57 3.93 12.82
CA GLU A 91 -6.00 4.26 14.19
C GLU A 91 -5.50 3.20 15.17
N GLY A 92 -4.62 3.61 16.08
CA GLY A 92 -3.97 2.72 17.05
C GLY A 92 -2.53 3.16 17.37
N GLU A 93 -2.18 3.17 18.65
CA GLU A 93 -0.95 3.79 19.19
C GLU A 93 0.37 3.23 18.62
N ARG A 94 0.39 2.03 18.02
CA ARG A 94 1.64 1.34 17.62
C ARG A 94 1.73 0.91 16.15
N GLU A 95 0.66 1.03 15.37
CA GLU A 95 0.65 0.65 13.96
C GLU A 95 0.99 1.85 13.08
N ALA A 96 2.14 1.79 12.42
CA ALA A 96 2.56 2.84 11.50
C ALA A 96 1.93 2.66 10.12
N MET A 97 1.64 1.42 9.74
CA MET A 97 1.00 1.08 8.47
C MET A 97 0.14 -0.17 8.62
N SER A 98 -1.03 -0.16 7.98
CA SER A 98 -1.90 -1.34 7.86
C SER A 98 -2.15 -1.66 6.40
N TYR A 99 -2.06 -2.94 6.05
CA TYR A 99 -2.25 -3.48 4.71
C TYR A 99 -3.51 -4.34 4.73
N ALA A 100 -4.39 -4.12 3.77
CA ALA A 100 -5.55 -4.95 3.50
C ALA A 100 -5.59 -5.27 2.01
N MET A 101 -5.25 -6.50 1.67
CA MET A 101 -5.02 -6.95 0.30
C MET A 101 -5.83 -8.20 0.00
N HIS A 102 -6.24 -8.37 -1.25
CA HIS A 102 -7.00 -9.53 -1.71
C HIS A 102 -6.37 -10.11 -2.97
N PHE A 103 -6.43 -11.44 -3.08
CA PHE A 103 -6.05 -12.18 -4.28
C PHE A 103 -6.89 -13.45 -4.42
N VAL A 104 -6.78 -14.09 -5.57
CA VAL A 104 -7.41 -15.38 -5.86
C VAL A 104 -6.31 -16.40 -6.10
N ASP A 105 -6.40 -17.59 -5.50
CA ASP A 105 -5.43 -18.66 -5.71
C ASP A 105 -5.67 -19.43 -7.03
N ASP A 106 -4.85 -20.46 -7.25
CA ASP A 106 -4.89 -21.28 -8.46
C ASP A 106 -6.18 -22.14 -8.54
N ASP A 107 -6.88 -22.34 -7.42
CA ASP A 107 -8.15 -23.07 -7.29
C ASP A 107 -9.39 -22.15 -7.31
N GLY A 108 -9.21 -20.84 -7.51
CA GLY A 108 -10.29 -19.86 -7.55
C GLY A 108 -10.79 -19.38 -6.18
N ARG A 109 -10.10 -19.73 -5.08
CA ARG A 109 -10.49 -19.31 -3.73
C ARG A 109 -9.99 -17.90 -3.45
N ARG A 110 -10.84 -17.08 -2.80
CA ARG A 110 -10.48 -15.71 -2.42
C ARG A 110 -9.74 -15.70 -1.09
N TRP A 111 -8.58 -15.05 -1.11
CA TRP A 111 -7.73 -14.86 0.05
C TRP A 111 -7.64 -13.39 0.43
N GLN A 112 -7.65 -13.14 1.74
CA GLN A 112 -7.37 -11.85 2.34
C GLN A 112 -6.01 -11.91 3.03
N LEU A 113 -5.10 -11.04 2.58
CA LEU A 113 -3.82 -10.77 3.21
C LEU A 113 -3.93 -9.45 3.98
N SER A 114 -3.97 -9.55 5.31
CA SER A 114 -3.84 -8.39 6.19
C SER A 114 -2.40 -8.30 6.71
N GLY A 115 -1.95 -7.11 7.09
CA GLY A 115 -0.67 -7.02 7.76
C GLY A 115 -0.38 -5.66 8.32
N VAL A 116 0.44 -5.62 9.37
CA VAL A 116 0.78 -4.39 10.08
C VAL A 116 2.27 -4.20 10.17
N LYS A 117 2.71 -2.96 9.95
CA LYS A 117 4.07 -2.52 10.26
C LYS A 117 4.01 -1.67 11.52
N THR A 118 4.78 -2.06 12.53
CA THR A 118 4.79 -1.40 13.82
C THR A 118 6.11 -0.69 14.02
N VAL A 119 6.07 0.55 14.48
CA VAL A 119 7.25 1.29 14.94
C VAL A 119 7.28 1.21 16.46
N ARG A 120 8.36 0.67 17.03
CA ARG A 120 8.48 0.45 18.47
C ARG A 120 9.40 1.44 19.19
N SER A 121 10.20 2.21 18.47
CA SER A 121 11.28 3.00 19.07
C SER A 121 11.56 4.29 18.31
N ARG A 122 12.14 5.24 19.03
CA ARG A 122 12.63 6.55 18.57
C ARG A 122 13.98 6.45 17.85
N ASN A 123 14.63 5.29 17.89
CA ASN A 123 15.91 5.08 17.22
C ASN A 123 15.68 5.01 15.69
N PRO A 124 16.37 5.83 14.88
CA PRO A 124 16.25 5.82 13.41
C PRO A 124 16.46 4.44 12.78
N LEU A 125 17.29 3.59 13.39
CA LEU A 125 17.53 2.22 12.94
C LEU A 125 16.32 1.30 13.21
N GLU A 126 15.71 1.42 14.39
CA GLU A 126 14.48 0.69 14.75
C GLU A 126 13.25 1.18 13.99
N LEU A 127 13.20 2.47 13.66
CA LEU A 127 12.21 3.05 12.73
C LEU A 127 12.33 2.39 11.37
N LEU A 128 13.54 2.30 10.83
CA LEU A 128 13.79 1.65 9.54
C LEU A 128 13.44 0.16 9.57
N ILE A 129 13.78 -0.55 10.64
CA ILE A 129 13.44 -1.97 10.82
C ILE A 129 11.92 -2.17 10.94
N GLY A 130 11.25 -1.32 11.71
CA GLY A 130 9.79 -1.34 11.88
C GLY A 130 9.04 -1.05 10.58
N LEU A 131 9.60 -0.22 9.70
CA LEU A 131 9.05 0.11 8.38
C LEU A 131 9.42 -0.91 7.29
N THR A 132 10.40 -1.77 7.54
CA THR A 132 10.81 -2.84 6.62
C THR A 132 10.24 -4.20 6.99
N THR A 133 9.65 -4.37 8.17
CA THR A 133 9.07 -5.64 8.63
C THR A 133 7.56 -5.59 8.68
N LEU A 134 6.90 -6.44 7.91
CA LEU A 134 5.45 -6.64 7.90
C LEU A 134 5.08 -7.92 8.64
N ARG A 135 4.25 -7.81 9.68
CA ARG A 135 3.56 -8.97 10.26
C ARG A 135 2.28 -9.17 9.48
N ALA A 136 2.25 -10.21 8.67
CA ALA A 136 1.16 -10.51 7.77
C ALA A 136 0.35 -11.70 8.26
N GLU A 137 -0.94 -11.67 7.96
CA GLU A 137 -1.90 -12.73 8.23
C GLU A 137 -2.67 -13.01 6.94
N LEU A 138 -2.74 -14.27 6.57
CA LEU A 138 -3.41 -14.75 5.38
C LEU A 138 -4.62 -15.57 5.82
N SER A 139 -5.81 -15.24 5.32
CA SER A 139 -7.05 -15.91 5.67
C SER A 139 -7.95 -16.08 4.45
N LEU A 140 -8.77 -17.14 4.42
CA LEU A 140 -9.81 -17.31 3.41
C LEU A 140 -10.91 -16.26 3.60
N ALA A 141 -11.21 -15.50 2.55
CA ALA A 141 -12.22 -14.44 2.59
C ALA A 141 -13.66 -15.01 2.66
N ASP A 142 -13.87 -16.19 2.07
CA ASP A 142 -15.18 -16.85 1.93
C ASP A 142 -15.43 -17.95 2.97
N ALA A 143 -14.62 -18.03 4.03
CA ALA A 143 -14.82 -19.03 5.09
C ALA A 143 -16.12 -18.72 5.86
N ALA A 144 -17.22 -19.39 5.50
CA ALA A 144 -18.49 -19.33 6.21
C ALA A 144 -18.31 -19.84 7.65
N ALA A 145 -18.55 -18.98 8.64
CA ALA A 145 -18.77 -19.21 10.08
C ALA A 145 -18.03 -20.38 10.80
N GLY A 146 -16.93 -20.88 10.24
CA GLY A 146 -16.10 -21.95 10.77
C GLY A 146 -14.68 -21.46 11.07
N PRO A 147 -13.78 -22.36 11.51
CA PRO A 147 -12.40 -21.99 11.79
C PRO A 147 -11.77 -21.38 10.53
N LYS A 148 -11.44 -20.08 10.58
CA LYS A 148 -10.69 -19.45 9.50
C LYS A 148 -9.32 -20.10 9.44
N GLU A 149 -9.00 -20.74 8.33
CA GLU A 149 -7.63 -21.13 8.05
C GLU A 149 -6.80 -19.85 7.94
N THR A 150 -6.09 -19.57 9.03
CA THR A 150 -5.26 -18.38 9.18
C THR A 150 -3.81 -18.80 9.23
N GLN A 151 -2.99 -18.26 8.33
CA GLN A 151 -1.54 -18.44 8.33
C GLN A 151 -0.84 -17.11 8.61
N ARG A 152 0.11 -17.10 9.55
CA ARG A 152 0.87 -15.91 9.91
C ARG A 152 2.25 -15.93 9.26
N PHE A 153 2.66 -14.78 8.74
CA PHE A 153 3.93 -14.58 8.07
C PHE A 153 4.65 -13.36 8.64
N VAL A 154 5.99 -13.39 8.62
CA VAL A 154 6.81 -12.21 8.84
C VAL A 154 7.56 -11.93 7.54
N LEU A 155 7.15 -10.87 6.85
CA LEU A 155 7.84 -10.44 5.64
C LEU A 155 8.78 -9.30 5.97
N SER A 156 9.94 -9.27 5.32
CA SER A 156 10.86 -8.15 5.42
C SER A 156 11.31 -7.66 4.05
N ILE A 157 11.58 -6.36 3.96
CA ILE A 157 12.27 -5.75 2.82
C ILE A 157 13.77 -5.94 3.05
N GLY A 158 14.44 -6.68 2.15
CA GLY A 158 15.89 -6.81 2.19
C GLY A 158 16.59 -5.49 1.83
N ALA A 159 17.86 -5.30 2.22
CA ALA A 159 18.61 -4.07 1.94
C ALA A 159 18.61 -3.69 0.45
N ARG A 160 18.75 -4.68 -0.46
CA ARG A 160 18.66 -4.44 -1.91
C ARG A 160 17.28 -3.97 -2.35
N ASP A 161 16.22 -4.55 -1.79
CA ASP A 161 14.84 -4.17 -2.10
C ASP A 161 14.48 -2.80 -1.51
N LEU A 162 15.09 -2.42 -0.39
CA LEU A 162 14.94 -1.09 0.21
C LEU A 162 15.57 -0.01 -0.68
N VAL A 163 16.78 -0.24 -1.20
CA VAL A 163 17.42 0.67 -2.17
C VAL A 163 16.56 0.77 -3.44
N ARG A 164 16.03 -0.36 -3.94
CA ARG A 164 15.12 -0.37 -5.09
C ARG A 164 13.82 0.38 -4.82
N LEU A 165 13.28 0.29 -3.60
CA LEU A 165 12.09 1.03 -3.18
C LEU A 165 12.37 2.54 -3.26
N GLY A 166 13.46 3.01 -2.65
CA GLY A 166 13.86 4.42 -2.73
C GLY A 166 14.04 4.90 -4.16
N ALA A 167 14.73 4.11 -5.00
CA ALA A 167 14.93 4.43 -6.41
C ALA A 167 13.65 4.35 -7.27
N SER A 168 12.61 3.66 -6.79
CA SER A 168 11.33 3.54 -7.48
C SER A 168 10.37 4.69 -7.19
N LEU A 169 10.67 5.53 -6.18
CA LEU A 169 9.84 6.66 -5.79
C LEU A 169 9.82 7.71 -6.90
N ARG A 170 8.64 7.95 -7.46
CA ARG A 170 8.43 8.87 -8.58
C ARG A 170 7.22 9.74 -8.30
N GLY A 171 7.37 11.04 -8.53
CA GLY A 171 6.24 11.97 -8.56
C GLY A 171 5.55 11.95 -9.93
N SER A 172 4.23 12.13 -9.94
CA SER A 172 3.45 12.39 -11.14
C SER A 172 2.97 13.85 -11.15
N GLY A 173 2.84 14.42 -12.35
CA GLY A 173 2.48 15.82 -12.54
C GLY A 173 2.93 16.37 -13.89
N PRO A 174 2.34 17.50 -14.33
CA PRO A 174 2.60 18.04 -15.67
C PRO A 174 4.02 18.59 -15.83
N THR A 175 4.70 18.94 -14.74
CA THR A 175 6.07 19.49 -14.77
C THR A 175 6.99 18.76 -13.80
N SER A 176 8.29 18.69 -14.13
CA SER A 176 9.31 18.07 -13.27
C SER A 176 9.38 18.71 -11.88
N ALA A 177 9.20 20.04 -11.80
CA ALA A 177 9.13 20.76 -10.53
C ALA A 177 7.95 20.32 -9.65
N ARG A 178 6.76 20.08 -10.24
CA ARG A 178 5.59 19.57 -9.50
C ARG A 178 5.79 18.12 -9.06
N ARG A 179 6.43 17.28 -9.89
CA ARG A 179 6.77 15.89 -9.53
C ARG A 179 7.71 15.84 -8.33
N LEU A 180 8.78 16.65 -8.34
CA LEU A 180 9.73 16.72 -7.23
C LEU A 180 9.05 17.26 -5.96
N ARG A 181 8.19 18.27 -6.09
CA ARG A 181 7.43 18.82 -4.96
C ARG A 181 6.47 17.80 -4.35
N ALA A 182 5.79 16.99 -5.14
CA ALA A 182 4.91 15.93 -4.64
C ALA A 182 5.70 14.88 -3.84
N VAL A 183 6.86 14.45 -4.35
CA VAL A 183 7.78 13.53 -3.64
C VAL A 183 8.30 14.17 -2.35
N ALA A 184 8.72 15.43 -2.39
CA ALA A 184 9.21 16.14 -1.21
C ALA A 184 8.12 16.28 -0.14
N ARG A 185 6.88 16.65 -0.52
CA ARG A 185 5.74 16.73 0.41
C ARG A 185 5.40 15.38 1.03
N PHE A 186 5.40 14.31 0.23
CA PHE A 186 5.22 12.95 0.74
C PHE A 186 6.32 12.56 1.73
N GLY A 187 7.60 12.81 1.39
CA GLY A 187 8.73 12.54 2.28
C GLY A 187 8.65 13.32 3.59
N SER A 188 8.41 14.64 3.52
CA SER A 188 8.27 15.49 4.71
C SER A 188 7.10 15.07 5.59
N PHE A 189 5.95 14.73 5.01
CA PHE A 189 4.82 14.18 5.76
C PHE A 189 5.20 12.89 6.48
N PHE A 190 5.82 11.95 5.77
CA PHE A 190 6.23 10.68 6.34
C PHE A 190 7.22 10.86 7.50
N THR A 191 8.21 11.73 7.33
CA THR A 191 9.18 12.08 8.39
C THR A 191 8.51 12.79 9.57
N ALA A 192 7.61 13.74 9.32
CA ALA A 192 6.90 14.46 10.38
C ALA A 192 5.98 13.53 11.18
N ALA A 193 5.22 12.67 10.51
CA ALA A 193 4.29 11.74 11.15
C ALA A 193 5.01 10.63 11.92
N THR A 194 6.17 10.17 11.44
CA THR A 194 7.03 9.25 12.21
C THR A 194 7.67 9.92 13.43
N LEU A 195 8.02 11.21 13.35
CA LEU A 195 8.54 11.98 14.49
C LEU A 195 7.46 12.43 15.48
N ARG A 196 6.19 12.57 15.06
CA ARG A 196 5.07 13.03 15.90
C ARG A 196 4.48 11.96 16.82
N ARG A 197 4.69 10.67 16.57
CA ARG A 197 4.35 9.58 17.52
C ARG A 197 5.30 9.55 18.73
N ARG A 198 5.58 10.74 19.27
CA ARG A 198 6.49 11.02 20.37
C ARG A 198 5.84 10.78 21.71
#